data_AF-A0A4Z0AS24-F1
#
_entry.id   AF-A0A4Z0AS24-F1
#
_cell.length_a   1.000
_cell.length_b   1.000
_cell.length_c   1.000
_cell.angle_alpha   90.00
_cell.angle_beta   90.00
_cell.angle_gamma   90.00
#
_symmetry.space_group_name_H-M   'P 1'
#
loop_
_entity.id
_entity.type
_entity.pdbx_description
1 polymer ?
#
loop_
_entity_poly.entity_id
_entity_poly.type
_entity_poly.pdbx_seq_one_letter_code
_entity_poly.pdbx_strand_id
1 'polypeptide(L)'
;MEEAPCISQIASLLAEPKRAAMLWALMDGSAKSSEELARFAGLTPASANAHLARLTGSGLLRTEGQRSERLFRMAAPDVSAAIDALASTTVASAIRSAPDAAQPVLAAPSSLRRARLCHGHLGGELAAGLYQQMLAAGWIERYDQRVEVTVKGAQHLAGLGIFIQALARPLVCNCFDWSQRHPHLGGALGAGLLQLFLQSNWISVIHGSRALEINDVGELEIARLATPEQA
;
A
#
# COMPACT_ATOMS: atom_id res chain seq x y z
N MET A 1 35.14 4.53 15.44
CA MET A 1 34.45 3.63 14.48
C MET A 1 33.00 4.06 14.52
N GLU A 2 32.57 4.90 13.58
CA GLU A 2 31.15 5.26 13.47
C GLU A 2 30.39 3.97 13.15
N GLU A 3 29.60 3.48 14.11
CA GLU A 3 28.74 2.32 13.92
C GLU A 3 27.83 2.62 12.74
N ALA A 4 27.90 1.77 11.71
CA ALA A 4 26.98 1.85 10.59
C ALA A 4 25.54 1.86 11.13
N PRO A 5 24.64 2.71 10.61
CA PRO A 5 23.28 2.81 11.11
C PRO A 5 22.61 1.43 11.09
N CYS A 6 22.19 0.96 12.27
CA CYS A 6 21.59 -0.35 12.46
C CYS A 6 20.06 -0.24 12.43
N ILE A 7 19.41 -1.24 11.82
CA ILE A 7 17.94 -1.34 11.76
C ILE A 7 17.29 -1.27 13.16
N SER A 8 18.02 -1.65 14.22
CA SER A 8 17.56 -1.57 15.61
C SER A 8 17.19 -0.15 16.04
N GLN A 9 17.84 0.88 15.48
CA GLN A 9 17.55 2.28 15.78
C GLN A 9 16.12 2.63 15.36
N ILE A 10 15.78 2.37 14.10
CA ILE A 10 14.42 2.60 13.59
C ILE A 10 13.43 1.63 14.25
N ALA A 11 13.78 0.36 14.41
CA ALA A 11 12.92 -0.63 15.04
C ALA A 11 12.51 -0.21 16.48
N SER A 12 13.44 0.35 17.26
CA SER A 12 13.15 0.86 18.61
C SER A 12 12.15 2.02 18.61
N LEU A 13 12.17 2.85 17.56
CA LEU A 13 11.17 3.90 17.37
C LEU A 13 9.81 3.30 17.03
N LEU A 14 9.75 2.31 16.16
CA LEU A 14 8.49 1.69 15.71
C LEU A 14 7.87 0.74 16.75
N ALA A 15 8.68 0.18 17.66
CA ALA A 15 8.21 -0.74 18.70
C ALA A 15 7.30 -0.10 19.77
N GLU A 16 7.12 1.22 19.76
CA GLU A 16 6.20 1.89 20.68
C GLU A 16 4.84 2.12 20.01
N PRO A 17 3.74 1.57 20.58
CA PRO A 17 2.42 1.55 19.94
C PRO A 17 1.88 2.92 19.54
N LYS A 18 2.11 3.97 20.33
CA LYS A 18 1.58 5.30 20.06
C LYS A 18 2.29 5.98 18.89
N ARG A 19 3.61 5.82 18.77
CA ARG A 19 4.38 6.24 17.58
C ARG A 19 3.96 5.48 16.34
N ALA A 20 3.78 4.15 16.45
CA ALA A 20 3.27 3.34 15.35
C ALA A 20 1.88 3.82 14.89
N ALA A 21 0.97 4.13 15.82
CA ALA A 21 -0.34 4.68 15.50
C ALA A 21 -0.25 6.06 14.81
N MET A 22 0.60 6.97 15.29
CA MET A 22 0.79 8.28 14.64
C MET A 22 1.33 8.15 13.22
N LEU A 23 2.33 7.28 13.01
CA LEU A 23 2.86 6.98 11.68
C LEU A 23 1.80 6.35 10.79
N TRP A 24 1.01 5.43 11.33
CA TRP A 24 -0.11 4.81 10.63
C TRP A 24 -1.15 5.83 10.15
N ALA A 25 -1.47 6.83 10.98
CA ALA A 25 -2.38 7.90 10.61
C ALA A 25 -1.91 8.69 9.39
N LEU A 26 -0.59 8.76 9.15
CA LEU A 26 0.03 9.48 8.04
C LEU A 26 0.28 8.58 6.81
N MET A 27 -0.13 7.31 6.85
CA MET A 27 0.05 6.37 5.74
C MET A 27 -0.78 6.71 4.51
N ASP A 28 -1.81 7.54 4.66
CA ASP A 28 -2.55 8.15 3.56
C ASP A 28 -1.73 9.21 2.81
N GLY A 29 -0.53 9.54 3.28
CA GLY A 29 0.35 10.53 2.69
C GLY A 29 0.00 11.97 3.08
N SER A 30 -1.14 12.23 3.71
CA SER A 30 -1.57 13.57 4.10
C SER A 30 -0.68 14.18 5.20
N ALA A 31 -0.74 15.50 5.31
CA ALA A 31 -0.15 16.20 6.45
C ALA A 31 -1.22 16.42 7.52
N LYS A 32 -0.91 16.13 8.79
CA LYS A 32 -1.85 16.27 9.92
C LYS A 32 -1.25 17.07 11.05
N SER A 33 -2.08 17.75 11.82
CA SER A 33 -1.61 18.53 12.96
C SER A 33 -1.22 17.67 14.16
N SER A 34 -0.51 18.26 15.13
CA SER A 34 -0.20 17.56 16.39
C SER A 34 -1.47 17.15 17.15
N GLU A 35 -2.54 17.94 17.06
CA GLU A 35 -3.80 17.67 17.76
C GLU A 35 -4.54 16.48 17.13
N GLU A 36 -4.58 16.43 15.80
CA GLU A 36 -5.16 15.31 15.07
C GLU A 36 -4.43 13.99 15.38
N LEU A 37 -3.10 14.02 15.41
CA LEU A 37 -2.27 12.86 15.73
C LEU A 37 -2.37 12.45 17.19
N ALA A 38 -2.50 13.41 18.12
CA ALA A 38 -2.74 13.14 19.53
C ALA A 38 -4.09 12.42 19.72
N ARG A 39 -5.15 12.91 19.08
CA ARG A 39 -6.48 12.29 19.11
C ARG A 39 -6.45 10.89 18.53
N PHE A 40 -5.80 10.69 17.38
CA PHE A 40 -5.67 9.38 16.75
C PHE A 40 -4.95 8.37 17.64
N ALA A 41 -3.87 8.79 18.31
CA ALA A 41 -3.11 7.92 19.21
C ALA A 41 -3.71 7.80 20.62
N GLY A 42 -4.72 8.60 20.97
CA GLY A 42 -5.24 8.67 22.34
C GLY A 42 -4.19 9.19 23.33
N LEU A 43 -3.52 10.29 22.97
CA LEU A 43 -2.46 10.93 23.75
C LEU A 43 -2.86 12.36 24.17
N THR A 44 -2.23 12.85 25.24
CA THR A 44 -2.27 14.28 25.57
C THR A 44 -1.41 15.09 24.59
N PRO A 45 -1.67 16.39 24.40
CA PRO A 45 -0.86 17.24 23.51
C PRO A 45 0.64 17.24 23.87
N ALA A 46 0.97 17.24 25.16
CA ALA A 46 2.36 17.21 25.63
C ALA A 46 3.08 15.91 25.27
N SER A 47 2.43 14.76 25.50
CA SER A 47 2.97 13.45 25.15
C SER A 47 3.12 13.30 23.63
N ALA A 48 2.11 13.73 22.88
CA ALA A 48 2.14 13.70 21.42
C ALA A 48 3.32 14.49 20.85
N ASN A 49 3.55 15.72 21.33
CA ASN A 49 4.69 16.53 20.91
C ASN A 49 6.03 15.86 21.18
N ALA A 50 6.19 15.18 22.32
CA ALA A 50 7.42 14.43 22.63
C ALA A 50 7.65 13.28 21.63
N HIS A 51 6.60 12.53 21.27
CA HIS A 51 6.68 11.49 20.25
C HIS A 51 7.00 12.06 18.86
N LEU A 52 6.32 13.13 18.45
CA LEU A 52 6.52 13.79 17.16
C LEU A 52 7.92 14.39 17.03
N ALA A 53 8.46 14.98 18.11
CA ALA A 53 9.83 15.48 18.14
C ALA A 53 10.85 14.36 17.92
N ARG A 54 10.68 13.19 18.56
CA ARG A 54 11.56 12.02 18.36
C ARG A 54 11.49 11.49 16.94
N LEU A 55 10.28 11.37 16.38
CA LEU A 55 10.08 10.89 15.01
C LEU A 55 10.66 11.86 13.97
N THR A 56 10.51 13.17 14.19
CA THR A 56 11.07 14.21 13.32
C THR A 56 12.59 14.26 13.42
N GLY A 57 13.14 14.23 14.64
CA GLY A 57 14.58 14.24 14.88
C GLY A 57 15.30 12.99 14.36
N SER A 58 14.57 11.89 14.15
CA SER A 58 15.10 10.64 13.57
C SER A 58 14.85 10.52 12.06
N GLY A 59 14.32 11.58 11.41
CA GLY A 59 14.09 11.60 9.96
C GLY A 59 12.91 10.75 9.47
N LEU A 60 12.02 10.29 10.36
CA LEU A 60 10.81 9.55 9.97
C LEU A 60 9.65 10.48 9.60
N LEU A 61 9.61 11.68 10.20
CA LEU A 61 8.64 12.71 9.89
C LEU A 61 9.33 14.00 9.44
N ARG A 62 8.64 14.77 8.61
CA ARG A 62 8.96 16.16 8.30
C ARG A 62 7.82 17.07 8.71
N THR A 63 8.14 18.33 8.94
CA THR A 63 7.17 19.36 9.29
C THR A 63 6.93 20.30 8.12
N GLU A 64 5.66 20.57 7.82
CA GLU A 64 5.22 21.52 6.78
C GLU A 64 4.53 22.72 7.46
N GLY A 65 4.83 23.94 6.99
CA GLY A 65 4.21 25.19 7.48
C GLY A 65 5.09 26.04 8.44
N GLN A 66 5.05 27.37 8.28
CA GLN A 66 5.91 28.30 9.03
C GLN A 66 5.16 29.31 9.92
N ARG A 67 3.81 29.43 9.87
CA ARG A 67 3.13 30.61 10.49
C ARG A 67 1.78 30.42 11.23
N SER A 68 1.16 29.24 11.30
CA SER A 68 -0.08 29.08 12.11
C SER A 68 -0.11 27.76 12.89
N GLU A 69 0.05 26.63 12.20
CA GLU A 69 0.07 25.31 12.85
C GLU A 69 1.11 24.43 12.16
N ARG A 70 1.89 23.70 12.96
CA ARG A 70 2.91 22.78 12.44
C ARG A 70 2.21 21.49 12.02
N LEU A 71 2.21 21.21 10.72
CA LEU A 71 1.70 19.96 10.17
C LEU A 71 2.84 18.95 10.04
N PHE A 72 2.52 17.69 10.27
CA PHE A 72 3.47 16.58 10.20
C PHE A 72 3.09 15.66 9.05
N ARG A 73 4.10 15.21 8.31
CA ARG A 73 3.97 14.26 7.20
C ARG A 73 5.12 13.26 7.27
N MET A 74 4.94 12.08 6.66
CA MET A 74 6.04 11.16 6.36
C MET A 74 7.21 11.92 5.71
N ALA A 75 8.42 11.69 6.22
CA ALA A 75 9.60 12.43 5.76
C ALA A 75 9.89 12.19 4.28
N ALA A 76 9.75 10.95 3.82
CA ALA A 76 10.03 10.56 2.45
C ALA A 76 9.25 9.26 2.06
N PRO A 77 9.14 8.94 0.76
CA PRO A 77 8.41 7.77 0.28
C PRO A 77 8.96 6.42 0.77
N ASP A 78 10.26 6.34 1.03
CA ASP A 78 10.95 5.16 1.58
C ASP A 78 10.51 4.85 3.03
N VAL A 79 10.27 5.88 3.86
CA VAL A 79 9.72 5.70 5.21
C VAL A 79 8.33 5.08 5.15
N SER A 80 7.47 5.60 4.27
CA SER A 80 6.14 5.00 4.04
C SER A 80 6.27 3.56 3.56
N ALA A 81 7.28 3.24 2.74
CA ALA A 81 7.53 1.88 2.27
C ALA A 81 7.96 0.91 3.35
N ALA A 82 8.84 1.35 4.25
CA ALA A 82 9.23 0.56 5.40
C ALA A 82 8.02 0.23 6.30
N ILE A 83 7.17 1.22 6.55
CA ILE A 83 5.97 1.04 7.41
C ILE A 83 4.93 0.15 6.72
N ASP A 84 4.69 0.33 5.42
CA ASP A 84 3.81 -0.53 4.63
C ASP A 84 4.30 -1.99 4.68
N ALA A 85 5.60 -2.21 4.43
CA ALA A 85 6.20 -3.54 4.44
C ALA A 85 6.10 -4.22 5.82
N LEU A 86 6.31 -3.48 6.92
CA LEU A 86 6.15 -4.00 8.28
C LEU A 86 4.68 -4.34 8.60
N ALA A 87 3.73 -3.51 8.18
CA ALA A 87 2.31 -3.79 8.36
C ALA A 87 1.87 -5.02 7.56
N SER A 88 2.26 -5.12 6.29
CA SER A 88 2.02 -6.29 5.44
C SER A 88 2.65 -7.55 6.02
N THR A 89 3.88 -7.45 6.54
CA THR A 89 4.58 -8.57 7.20
C THR A 89 3.87 -8.99 8.48
N THR A 90 3.32 -8.05 9.25
CA THR A 90 2.55 -8.33 10.47
C THR A 90 1.32 -9.17 10.15
N VAL A 91 0.55 -8.78 9.12
CA VAL A 91 -0.63 -9.55 8.65
C VAL A 91 -0.19 -10.92 8.13
N ALA A 92 0.80 -10.96 7.22
CA ALA A 92 1.25 -12.21 6.64
C ALA A 92 1.82 -13.18 7.70
N SER A 93 2.50 -12.66 8.73
CA SER A 93 2.99 -13.46 9.85
C SER A 93 1.85 -13.99 10.71
N ALA A 94 0.84 -13.18 11.01
CA ALA A 94 -0.33 -13.62 11.76
C ALA A 94 -1.04 -14.78 11.05
N ILE A 95 -1.22 -14.69 9.73
CA ILE A 95 -1.82 -15.76 8.90
C ILE A 95 -0.99 -17.05 8.97
N ARG A 96 0.34 -16.95 8.85
CA ARG A 96 1.22 -18.13 8.92
C ARG A 96 1.24 -18.76 10.30
N SER A 97 1.22 -17.94 11.35
CA SER A 97 1.31 -18.40 12.74
C SER A 97 0.00 -18.94 13.28
N ALA A 98 -1.14 -18.45 12.79
CA ALA A 98 -2.46 -18.89 13.23
C ALA A 98 -3.45 -18.84 12.04
N PRO A 99 -3.47 -19.87 11.17
CA PRO A 99 -4.29 -19.89 9.96
C PRO A 99 -5.80 -19.78 10.23
N ASP A 100 -6.26 -20.34 11.35
CA ASP A 100 -7.68 -20.45 11.72
C ASP A 100 -8.17 -19.32 12.67
N ALA A 101 -7.28 -18.40 13.06
CA ALA A 101 -7.65 -17.30 13.94
C ALA A 101 -8.37 -16.17 13.19
N ALA A 102 -9.28 -15.47 13.87
CA ALA A 102 -9.88 -14.25 13.35
C ALA A 102 -8.77 -13.24 13.02
N GLN A 103 -8.59 -12.98 11.72
CA GLN A 103 -7.44 -12.21 11.25
C GLN A 103 -7.58 -10.72 11.55
N PRO A 104 -6.51 -10.06 12.04
CA PRO A 104 -6.55 -8.64 12.36
C PRO A 104 -6.69 -7.83 11.06
N VAL A 105 -7.81 -7.12 10.92
CA VAL A 105 -7.96 -6.07 9.90
C VAL A 105 -7.33 -4.81 10.49
N LEU A 106 -6.22 -4.35 9.91
CA LEU A 106 -5.71 -3.03 10.28
C LEU A 106 -6.72 -1.98 9.78
N ALA A 107 -7.18 -1.13 10.70
CA ALA A 107 -8.17 -0.11 10.41
C ALA A 107 -7.57 0.94 9.44
N ALA A 108 -7.74 0.69 8.14
CA ALA A 108 -7.50 1.66 7.08
C ALA A 108 -8.69 2.62 6.97
N PRO A 109 -8.48 3.92 6.71
CA PRO A 109 -9.51 4.79 6.13
C PRO A 109 -10.16 4.13 4.91
N SER A 110 -11.48 4.28 4.75
CA SER A 110 -12.23 3.62 3.67
C SER A 110 -11.71 3.95 2.27
N SER A 111 -11.22 5.18 2.05
CA SER A 111 -10.62 5.60 0.78
C SER A 111 -9.37 4.79 0.42
N LEU A 112 -8.47 4.59 1.37
CA LEU A 112 -7.27 3.75 1.18
C LEU A 112 -7.62 2.27 1.03
N ARG A 113 -8.72 1.83 1.64
CA ARG A 113 -9.19 0.45 1.54
C ARG A 113 -9.71 0.14 0.14
N ARG A 114 -10.45 1.06 -0.49
CA ARG A 114 -11.03 0.86 -1.83
C ARG A 114 -9.95 0.77 -2.90
N ALA A 115 -9.11 1.80 -3.02
CA ALA A 115 -7.97 1.82 -3.93
C ALA A 115 -6.87 2.78 -3.46
N ARG A 116 -5.62 2.35 -3.59
CA ARG A 116 -4.46 3.14 -3.17
C ARG A 116 -3.22 2.85 -4.01
N LEU A 117 -2.25 3.74 -3.94
CA LEU A 117 -0.89 3.49 -4.40
C LEU A 117 -0.13 2.67 -3.34
N CYS A 118 0.18 1.43 -3.68
CA CYS A 118 1.13 0.59 -2.95
C CYS A 118 2.43 0.56 -3.75
N HIS A 119 3.46 1.29 -3.33
CA HIS A 119 4.82 1.24 -3.92
C HIS A 119 4.88 1.16 -5.46
N GLY A 120 4.26 2.13 -6.14
CA GLY A 120 4.28 2.23 -7.60
C GLY A 120 3.34 1.27 -8.34
N HIS A 121 2.46 0.58 -7.62
CA HIS A 121 1.41 -0.26 -8.19
C HIS A 121 0.08 -0.07 -7.43
N LEU A 122 -0.98 -0.66 -7.98
CA LEU A 122 -2.33 -0.58 -7.41
C LEU A 122 -2.43 -1.49 -6.17
N GLY A 123 -2.98 -0.95 -5.09
CA GLY A 123 -3.42 -1.66 -3.89
C GLY A 123 -4.87 -1.32 -3.55
N GLY A 124 -5.40 -1.94 -2.52
CA GLY A 124 -6.78 -1.86 -2.05
C GLY A 124 -7.64 -3.04 -2.53
N GLU A 125 -8.93 -2.98 -2.19
CA GLU A 125 -9.98 -3.93 -2.60
C GLU A 125 -10.02 -4.11 -4.12
N LEU A 126 -9.88 -3.02 -4.87
CA LEU A 126 -9.85 -3.05 -6.33
C LEU A 126 -8.70 -3.95 -6.83
N ALA A 127 -7.50 -3.78 -6.28
CA ALA A 127 -6.31 -4.53 -6.69
C ALA A 127 -6.40 -6.00 -6.30
N ALA A 128 -6.88 -6.27 -5.09
CA ALA A 128 -7.10 -7.62 -4.58
C ALA A 128 -8.18 -8.36 -5.39
N GLY A 129 -9.28 -7.67 -5.75
CA GLY A 129 -10.36 -8.19 -6.59
C GLY A 129 -9.86 -8.55 -7.98
N LEU A 130 -9.13 -7.64 -8.63
CA LEU A 130 -8.53 -7.89 -9.95
C LEU A 130 -7.56 -9.08 -9.92
N TYR A 131 -6.75 -9.19 -8.86
CA TYR A 131 -5.86 -10.34 -8.67
C TYR A 131 -6.64 -11.67 -8.60
N GLN A 132 -7.76 -11.72 -7.86
CA GLN A 132 -8.60 -12.91 -7.79
C GLN A 132 -9.27 -13.23 -9.14
N GLN A 133 -9.73 -12.22 -9.88
CA GLN A 133 -10.30 -12.40 -11.22
C GLN A 133 -9.26 -12.97 -12.19
N MET A 134 -8.05 -12.43 -12.20
CA MET A 134 -6.96 -12.93 -13.05
C MET A 134 -6.55 -14.37 -12.72
N LEU A 135 -6.57 -14.76 -11.44
CA LEU A 135 -6.40 -16.16 -11.04
C LEU A 135 -7.53 -17.03 -11.58
N ALA A 136 -8.79 -16.62 -11.36
CA ALA A 136 -9.97 -17.38 -11.78
C ALA A 136 -10.06 -17.55 -13.30
N ALA A 137 -9.67 -16.54 -14.07
CA ALA A 137 -9.64 -16.59 -15.54
C ALA A 137 -8.40 -17.31 -16.12
N GLY A 138 -7.46 -17.71 -15.26
CA GLY A 138 -6.21 -18.38 -15.65
C GLY A 138 -5.22 -17.46 -16.35
N TRP A 139 -5.27 -16.15 -16.11
CA TRP A 139 -4.27 -15.19 -16.63
C TRP A 139 -2.97 -15.26 -15.84
N ILE A 140 -3.08 -15.55 -14.55
CA ILE A 140 -1.96 -15.77 -13.66
C ILE A 140 -2.16 -17.08 -12.91
N GLU A 141 -1.07 -17.72 -12.54
CA GLU A 141 -1.05 -18.92 -11.72
C GLU A 141 -0.17 -18.69 -10.50
N ARG A 142 -0.57 -19.29 -9.38
CA ARG A 142 0.17 -19.21 -8.13
C ARG A 142 0.90 -20.52 -7.87
N TYR A 143 2.22 -20.41 -7.75
CA TYR A 143 3.10 -21.51 -7.37
C TYR A 143 3.74 -21.17 -6.02
N ASP A 144 3.17 -21.72 -4.93
CA ASP A 144 3.61 -21.49 -3.55
C ASP A 144 3.67 -19.97 -3.20
N GLN A 145 4.88 -19.39 -3.15
CA GLN A 145 5.12 -17.96 -2.87
C GLN A 145 5.27 -17.08 -4.12
N ARG A 146 5.23 -17.67 -5.32
CA ARG A 146 5.42 -16.97 -6.60
C ARG A 146 4.12 -16.92 -7.39
N VAL A 147 4.01 -15.89 -8.21
CA VAL A 147 2.94 -15.74 -9.18
C VAL A 147 3.59 -15.61 -10.53
N GLU A 148 3.09 -16.37 -11.49
CA GLU A 148 3.55 -16.35 -12.86
C GLU A 148 2.40 -16.00 -13.79
N VAL A 149 2.71 -15.28 -14.86
CA VAL A 149 1.74 -14.97 -15.91
C VAL A 149 1.69 -16.15 -16.86
N THR A 150 0.50 -16.70 -17.11
CA THR A 150 0.33 -17.82 -18.04
C THR A 150 0.48 -17.34 -19.48
N VAL A 151 0.61 -18.27 -20.43
CA VAL A 151 0.59 -17.92 -21.86
C VAL A 151 -0.71 -17.22 -22.25
N LYS A 152 -1.85 -17.69 -21.71
CA LYS A 152 -3.17 -17.07 -21.90
C LYS A 152 -3.17 -15.63 -21.36
N GLY A 153 -2.70 -15.43 -20.13
CA GLY A 153 -2.63 -14.10 -19.52
C GLY A 153 -1.74 -13.15 -20.31
N ALA A 154 -0.60 -13.62 -20.79
CA ALA A 154 0.31 -12.81 -21.62
C ALA A 154 -0.37 -12.30 -22.90
N GLN A 155 -1.19 -13.14 -23.55
CA GLN A 155 -1.93 -12.77 -24.77
C GLN A 155 -3.00 -11.72 -24.47
N HIS A 156 -3.80 -11.91 -23.42
CA HIS A 156 -4.83 -10.93 -23.05
C HIS A 156 -4.22 -9.60 -22.59
N LEU A 157 -3.15 -9.65 -21.78
CA LEU A 157 -2.42 -8.45 -21.35
C LEU A 157 -1.83 -7.69 -22.54
N ALA A 158 -1.28 -8.39 -23.53
CA ALA A 158 -0.82 -7.75 -24.78
C ALA A 158 -1.98 -7.08 -25.54
N GLY A 159 -3.18 -7.65 -25.51
CA GLY A 159 -4.40 -7.01 -26.04
C GLY A 159 -4.77 -5.71 -25.32
N LEU A 160 -4.38 -5.55 -24.05
CA LEU A 160 -4.50 -4.30 -23.28
C LEU A 160 -3.30 -3.36 -23.47
N GLY A 161 -2.34 -3.71 -24.34
CA GLY A 161 -1.10 -2.96 -24.55
C GLY A 161 0.02 -3.25 -23.53
N ILE A 162 -0.12 -4.26 -22.68
CA ILE A 162 0.87 -4.65 -21.67
C ILE A 162 1.68 -5.86 -22.18
N PHE A 163 2.87 -5.60 -22.73
CA PHE A 163 3.78 -6.64 -23.22
C PHE A 163 4.76 -7.11 -22.14
N ILE A 164 4.40 -8.19 -21.44
CA ILE A 164 5.13 -8.67 -20.26
C ILE A 164 6.61 -9.00 -20.50
N GLN A 165 7.01 -9.33 -21.73
CA GLN A 165 8.39 -9.66 -22.09
C GLN A 165 9.30 -8.42 -22.08
N ALA A 166 8.72 -7.22 -22.22
CA ALA A 166 9.43 -5.95 -22.17
C ALA A 166 9.52 -5.37 -20.75
N LEU A 167 8.86 -5.99 -19.77
CA LEU A 167 8.82 -5.49 -18.40
C LEU A 167 10.06 -5.94 -17.60
N ALA A 168 10.55 -5.04 -16.76
CA ALA A 168 11.66 -5.32 -15.84
C ALA A 168 11.29 -6.39 -14.80
N ARG A 169 12.29 -7.07 -14.23
CA ARG A 169 12.11 -8.03 -13.14
C ARG A 169 12.18 -7.32 -11.77
N PRO A 170 11.40 -7.76 -10.76
CA PRO A 170 10.41 -8.86 -10.82
C PRO A 170 9.15 -8.46 -11.59
N LEU A 171 8.70 -9.37 -12.47
CA LEU A 171 7.54 -9.16 -13.33
C LEU A 171 6.24 -9.09 -12.51
N VAL A 172 6.08 -10.02 -11.57
CA VAL A 172 4.98 -10.06 -10.60
C VAL A 172 5.56 -10.30 -9.22
N CYS A 173 5.02 -9.66 -8.20
CA CYS A 173 5.18 -10.09 -6.82
C CYS A 173 3.85 -10.09 -6.09
N ASN A 174 3.70 -11.00 -5.12
CA ASN A 174 2.60 -10.93 -4.16
C ASN A 174 2.89 -9.78 -3.20
N CYS A 175 2.23 -8.65 -3.41
CA CYS A 175 2.22 -7.62 -2.39
C CYS A 175 1.03 -7.88 -1.47
N PHE A 176 1.33 -8.14 -0.20
CA PHE A 176 0.29 -8.31 0.81
C PHE A 176 -0.29 -6.95 1.13
N ASP A 177 -1.57 -6.78 0.84
CA ASP A 177 -2.27 -5.61 1.28
C ASP A 177 -2.63 -5.76 2.75
N TRP A 178 -2.19 -4.86 3.61
CA TRP A 178 -2.67 -4.82 4.99
C TRP A 178 -4.11 -4.30 5.09
N SER A 179 -4.63 -3.65 4.05
CA SER A 179 -6.02 -3.17 4.00
C SER A 179 -7.01 -4.29 3.67
N GLN A 180 -6.54 -5.45 3.17
CA GLN A 180 -7.37 -6.56 2.73
C GLN A 180 -6.78 -7.95 3.06
N ARG A 181 -7.60 -8.99 2.91
CA ARG A 181 -7.24 -10.38 3.22
C ARG A 181 -6.53 -11.13 2.08
N HIS A 182 -6.32 -10.49 0.93
CA HIS A 182 -5.80 -11.10 -0.28
C HIS A 182 -4.60 -10.32 -0.84
N PRO A 183 -3.61 -11.00 -1.43
CA PRO A 183 -2.52 -10.32 -2.13
C PRO A 183 -3.06 -9.58 -3.36
N HIS A 184 -2.32 -8.57 -3.81
CA HIS A 184 -2.52 -7.93 -5.11
C HIS A 184 -1.26 -8.03 -5.97
N LEU A 185 -1.41 -7.76 -7.27
CA LEU A 185 -0.29 -7.74 -8.21
C LEU A 185 0.64 -6.56 -7.91
N GLY A 186 1.84 -6.88 -7.43
CA GLY A 186 2.98 -5.97 -7.41
C GLY A 186 3.98 -6.27 -8.54
N GLY A 187 5.11 -5.57 -8.53
CA GLY A 187 6.14 -5.69 -9.55
C GLY A 187 5.82 -4.90 -10.82
N ALA A 188 6.56 -5.15 -11.89
CA ALA A 188 6.43 -4.38 -13.13
C ALA A 188 5.06 -4.52 -13.80
N LEU A 189 4.40 -5.68 -13.68
CA LEU A 189 3.03 -5.88 -14.18
C LEU A 189 2.02 -5.04 -13.40
N GLY A 190 2.11 -5.02 -12.06
CA GLY A 190 1.24 -4.19 -11.22
C GLY A 190 1.41 -2.70 -11.51
N ALA A 191 2.64 -2.26 -11.76
CA ALA A 191 2.94 -0.89 -12.18
C ALA A 191 2.38 -0.58 -13.58
N GLY A 192 2.50 -1.53 -14.52
CA GLY A 192 1.94 -1.40 -15.86
C GLY A 192 0.41 -1.28 -15.86
N LEU A 193 -0.28 -2.07 -15.04
CA LEU A 193 -1.74 -1.97 -14.86
C LEU A 193 -2.15 -0.63 -14.25
N LEU A 194 -1.44 -0.16 -13.21
CA LEU A 194 -1.67 1.16 -12.64
C LEU A 194 -1.54 2.26 -13.71
N GLN A 195 -0.48 2.20 -14.52
CA GLN A 195 -0.24 3.17 -15.57
C GLN A 195 -1.33 3.12 -16.66
N LEU A 196 -1.76 1.92 -17.07
CA LEU A 196 -2.88 1.74 -17.99
C LEU A 196 -4.14 2.43 -17.45
N PHE A 197 -4.49 2.18 -16.19
CA PHE A 197 -5.73 2.73 -15.61
C PHE A 197 -5.68 4.26 -15.47
N LEU A 198 -4.52 4.82 -15.15
CA LEU A 198 -4.31 6.28 -15.13
C LEU A 198 -4.42 6.87 -16.55
N GLN A 199 -3.81 6.24 -17.55
CA GLN A 199 -3.83 6.72 -18.94
C GLN A 199 -5.23 6.62 -19.56
N SER A 200 -6.00 5.61 -19.19
CA SER A 200 -7.40 5.42 -19.61
C SER A 200 -8.37 6.33 -18.85
N ASN A 201 -7.89 7.17 -17.90
CA ASN A 201 -8.71 7.98 -16.99
C ASN A 201 -9.75 7.16 -16.21
N TRP A 202 -9.47 5.90 -15.91
CA TRP A 202 -10.33 5.06 -15.06
C TRP A 202 -10.13 5.36 -13.59
N ILE A 203 -8.89 5.73 -13.24
CA ILE A 203 -8.49 6.14 -11.90
C ILE A 203 -7.72 7.46 -11.95
N SER A 204 -7.74 8.20 -10.85
CA SER A 204 -6.98 9.44 -10.66
C SER A 204 -6.28 9.46 -9.31
N VAL A 205 -5.13 10.15 -9.24
CA VAL A 205 -4.39 10.36 -7.99
C VAL A 205 -4.97 11.55 -7.24
N ILE A 206 -5.32 11.35 -5.96
CA ILE A 206 -5.73 12.45 -5.08
C ILE A 206 -4.47 13.22 -4.65
N HIS A 207 -4.43 14.53 -4.92
CA HIS A 207 -3.24 15.33 -4.62
C HIS A 207 -2.89 15.31 -3.12
N GLY A 208 -1.63 14.96 -2.82
CA GLY A 208 -1.15 14.88 -1.44
C GLY A 208 -1.63 13.67 -0.66
N SER A 209 -2.27 12.70 -1.33
CA SER A 209 -2.76 11.45 -0.75
C SER A 209 -2.28 10.22 -1.55
N ARG A 210 -2.21 9.06 -0.89
CA ARG A 210 -1.99 7.75 -1.52
C ARG A 210 -3.28 7.07 -1.94
N ALA A 211 -4.44 7.61 -1.57
CA ALA A 211 -5.72 7.11 -2.06
C ALA A 211 -5.92 7.44 -3.54
N LEU A 212 -6.61 6.56 -4.24
CA LEU A 212 -6.97 6.72 -5.64
C LEU A 212 -8.48 6.89 -5.76
N GLU A 213 -8.90 7.79 -6.63
CA GLU A 213 -10.29 7.91 -7.04
C GLU A 213 -10.53 7.02 -8.26
N ILE A 214 -11.69 6.36 -8.29
CA ILE A 214 -12.15 5.53 -9.40
C ILE A 214 -13.49 6.11 -9.82
N ASN A 215 -13.66 6.39 -11.11
CA ASN A 215 -14.94 6.81 -11.67
C ASN A 215 -15.78 5.61 -12.13
N ASP A 216 -17.05 5.87 -12.44
CA ASP A 216 -18.01 4.82 -12.79
C ASP A 216 -17.58 3.99 -14.02
N VAL A 217 -16.93 4.63 -15.00
CA VAL A 217 -16.39 3.94 -16.19
C VAL A 217 -15.26 2.99 -15.78
N GLY A 218 -14.34 3.47 -14.94
CA GLY A 218 -13.24 2.68 -14.42
C GLY A 218 -13.71 1.48 -13.61
N GLU A 219 -14.73 1.64 -12.77
CA GLU A 219 -15.31 0.50 -12.05
C GLU A 219 -15.83 -0.58 -13.00
N LEU A 220 -16.58 -0.18 -14.03
CA LEU A 220 -17.15 -1.11 -15.01
C LEU A 220 -16.07 -1.81 -15.83
N GLU A 221 -15.11 -1.05 -16.37
CA GLU A 221 -14.07 -1.60 -17.24
C GLU A 221 -13.08 -2.48 -16.45
N ILE A 222 -12.68 -2.07 -15.25
CA ILE A 222 -11.81 -2.90 -14.40
C ILE A 222 -12.53 -4.18 -13.97
N ALA A 223 -13.82 -4.11 -13.63
CA ALA A 223 -14.60 -5.29 -13.27
C ALA A 223 -14.76 -6.29 -14.43
N ARG A 224 -14.68 -5.83 -15.68
CA ARG A 224 -14.70 -6.66 -16.90
C ARG A 224 -13.33 -7.24 -17.25
N LEU A 225 -12.25 -6.76 -16.66
CA LEU A 225 -10.94 -7.36 -16.89
C LEU A 225 -10.91 -8.75 -16.27
N ALA A 226 -10.38 -9.72 -17.03
CA ALA A 226 -10.26 -11.10 -16.59
C ALA A 226 -11.57 -11.69 -16.03
N THR A 227 -12.74 -11.25 -16.55
CA THR A 227 -13.97 -12.01 -16.32
C THR A 227 -13.84 -13.37 -17.00
N PRO A 228 -14.18 -14.47 -16.31
CA PRO A 228 -14.20 -15.79 -16.94
C PRO A 228 -15.13 -15.77 -18.15
N GLU A 229 -14.66 -16.22 -19.31
CA GLU A 229 -15.55 -16.52 -20.43
C GLU A 229 -16.57 -17.55 -19.93
N GLN A 230 -17.87 -17.24 -20.09
CA GLN A 230 -18.92 -18.21 -19.81
C GLN A 230 -18.68 -19.42 -20.72
N ALA A 231 -18.38 -20.56 -20.12
CA ALA A 231 -18.17 -21.83 -20.81
C ALA A 231 -19.44 -22.31 -21.52
#